data_AF-A0A258CXM9-F1
#
_entry.id   AF-A0A258CXM9-F1
#
_cell.length_a   1.000
_cell.length_b   1.000
_cell.length_c   1.000
_cell.angle_alpha   90.00
_cell.angle_beta   90.00
_cell.angle_gamma   90.00
#
_symmetry.space_group_name_H-M   'P 1'
#
loop_
_entity.id
_entity.type
_entity.pdbx_description
1 polymer ?
#
loop_
_entity_poly.entity_id
_entity_poly.type
_entity_poly.pdbx_seq_one_letter_code
_entity_poly.pdbx_strand_id
1 'polypeptide(L)'
;EGYLQALHAAGWPTCPELSAPAHFTVESAEPSVRALIDSGAAFDGVLAASDLIAVTAINALTAAGRSVPAEISVVGFDDISLARYSAPPLTTVRQDLAKGAHIMVDLLFQRIADAPTESVFMTPELVVRGT
;
A
#
# COMPACT_ATOMS: atom_id res chain seq x y z
N GLU A 1 11.31 -0.84 -2.82
CA GLU A 1 12.51 -1.44 -2.21
C GLU A 1 12.16 -2.41 -1.07
N GLY A 2 11.47 -1.96 -0.01
CA GLY A 2 11.14 -2.82 1.15
C GLY A 2 10.44 -4.14 0.81
N TYR A 3 9.51 -4.13 -0.15
CA TYR A 3 8.90 -5.35 -0.71
C TYR A 3 9.93 -6.36 -1.25
N LEU A 4 10.90 -5.90 -2.04
CA LEU A 4 11.92 -6.77 -2.63
C LEU A 4 12.87 -7.32 -1.57
N GLN A 5 13.21 -6.51 -0.57
CA GLN A 5 14.00 -6.96 0.58
C GLN A 5 13.25 -8.04 1.39
N ALA A 6 11.94 -7.89 1.59
CA ALA A 6 11.11 -8.87 2.27
C ALA A 6 11.04 -10.20 1.50
N LEU A 7 10.85 -10.16 0.18
CA LEU A 7 10.89 -11.37 -0.67
C LEU A 7 12.22 -12.09 -0.55
N HIS A 8 13.33 -11.36 -0.69
CA HIS A 8 14.67 -11.92 -0.58
C HIS A 8 14.93 -12.53 0.80
N ALA A 9 14.55 -11.85 1.88
CA ALA A 9 14.68 -12.35 3.25
C ALA A 9 13.85 -13.62 3.50
N ALA A 10 12.70 -13.75 2.83
CA ALA A 10 11.85 -14.93 2.89
C ALA A 10 12.27 -16.05 1.92
N GLY A 11 13.33 -15.84 1.11
CA GLY A 11 13.84 -16.82 0.16
C GLY A 11 13.01 -16.95 -1.13
N TRP A 12 12.16 -15.97 -1.43
CA TRP A 12 11.34 -15.96 -2.64
C TRP A 12 12.06 -15.24 -3.79
N PRO A 13 11.89 -15.71 -5.04
CA PRO A 13 12.43 -15.03 -6.20
C PRO A 13 11.70 -13.70 -6.44
N THR A 14 12.41 -12.75 -7.03
CA THR A 14 11.77 -11.57 -7.62
C THR A 14 11.23 -11.94 -8.99
N CYS A 15 9.92 -11.78 -9.19
CA CYS A 15 9.23 -11.99 -10.47
C CYS A 15 8.81 -10.62 -11.03
N PRO A 16 9.59 -9.99 -11.94
CA PRO A 16 9.25 -8.68 -12.51
C PRO A 16 7.89 -8.65 -13.21
N GLU A 17 7.43 -9.78 -13.74
CA GLU A 17 6.13 -9.97 -14.36
C GLU A 17 4.95 -9.81 -13.38
N LEU A 18 5.19 -9.93 -12.08
CA LEU A 18 4.20 -9.67 -11.02
C LEU A 18 4.20 -8.20 -10.55
N SER A 19 4.99 -7.33 -11.20
CA SER A 19 5.05 -5.91 -10.88
C SER A 19 4.25 -5.09 -11.89
N ALA A 20 3.19 -4.44 -11.41
CA ALA A 20 2.41 -3.51 -12.22
C ALA A 20 2.74 -2.05 -11.83
N PRO A 21 3.28 -1.23 -12.74
CA PRO A 21 3.47 0.19 -12.45
C PRO A 21 2.11 0.88 -12.33
N ALA A 22 1.84 1.51 -11.19
CA ALA A 22 0.62 2.27 -10.95
C ALA A 22 0.98 3.68 -10.51
N HIS A 23 0.26 4.69 -11.04
CA HIS A 23 0.30 6.02 -10.46
C HIS A 23 -0.74 6.11 -9.32
N PHE A 24 -0.56 7.07 -8.41
CA PHE A 24 -1.38 7.21 -7.20
C PHE A 24 -2.80 7.77 -7.45
N THR A 25 -3.33 7.65 -8.66
CA THR A 25 -4.72 8.02 -8.97
C THR A 25 -5.52 6.77 -9.35
N VAL A 26 -6.82 6.78 -9.05
CA VAL A 26 -7.67 5.61 -9.33
C VAL A 26 -7.74 5.33 -10.83
N GLU A 27 -7.86 6.39 -11.63
CA GLU A 27 -7.98 6.33 -13.10
C GLU A 27 -6.73 5.74 -13.77
N SER A 28 -5.58 5.85 -13.11
CA SER A 28 -4.31 5.33 -13.60
C SER A 28 -3.95 3.96 -13.05
N ALA A 29 -4.51 3.57 -11.90
CA ALA A 29 -4.24 2.28 -11.26
C ALA A 29 -5.03 1.13 -11.90
N GLU A 30 -6.29 1.36 -12.30
CA GLU A 30 -7.18 0.32 -12.83
C GLU A 30 -6.60 -0.39 -14.06
N PRO A 31 -6.09 0.31 -15.10
CA PRO A 31 -5.53 -0.35 -16.28
C PRO A 31 -4.34 -1.25 -15.95
N SER A 32 -3.49 -0.83 -15.02
CA SER A 32 -2.29 -1.58 -14.62
C SER A 32 -2.63 -2.85 -13.84
N VAL A 33 -3.56 -2.76 -12.88
CA VAL A 33 -4.06 -3.93 -12.15
C VAL A 33 -4.73 -4.91 -13.11
N ARG A 34 -5.59 -4.39 -14.00
CA ARG A 34 -6.31 -5.23 -14.96
C ARG A 34 -5.36 -5.92 -15.93
N ALA A 35 -4.34 -5.22 -16.42
CA ALA A 35 -3.30 -5.81 -17.26
C ALA A 35 -2.57 -6.97 -16.54
N LEU A 36 -2.30 -6.84 -15.24
CA LEU A 36 -1.70 -7.93 -14.45
C LEU A 36 -2.64 -9.14 -14.35
N ILE A 37 -3.93 -8.93 -14.08
CA ILE A 37 -4.94 -10.00 -14.04
C ILE A 37 -5.07 -10.68 -15.41
N ASP A 38 -5.19 -9.89 -16.48
CA ASP A 38 -5.39 -10.36 -17.86
C ASP A 38 -4.15 -11.04 -18.44
N SER A 39 -2.96 -10.79 -17.88
CA SER A 39 -1.72 -11.49 -18.24
C SER A 39 -1.76 -12.99 -17.96
N GLY A 40 -2.67 -13.43 -17.07
CA GLY A 40 -2.76 -14.81 -16.63
C GLY A 40 -1.65 -15.23 -15.66
N ALA A 41 -0.83 -14.28 -15.18
CA ALA A 41 0.17 -14.56 -14.15
C ALA A 41 -0.50 -15.09 -12.88
N ALA A 42 0.11 -16.10 -12.26
CA ALA A 42 -0.39 -16.69 -11.03
C ALA A 42 0.15 -15.91 -9.82
N PHE A 43 -0.76 -15.43 -8.96
CA PHE A 43 -0.45 -14.78 -7.69
C PHE A 43 -1.59 -15.03 -6.69
N ASP A 44 -1.25 -15.03 -5.41
CA ASP A 44 -2.15 -15.24 -4.26
C ASP A 44 -2.24 -13.99 -3.37
N GLY A 45 -1.51 -12.93 -3.71
CA GLY A 45 -1.45 -11.71 -2.93
C GLY A 45 -1.15 -10.46 -3.76
N VAL A 46 -1.70 -9.33 -3.34
CA VAL A 46 -1.39 -8.00 -3.89
C VAL A 46 -0.92 -7.09 -2.76
N LEU A 47 0.29 -6.55 -2.91
CA LEU A 47 0.78 -5.42 -2.11
C LEU A 47 0.64 -4.14 -2.92
N ALA A 48 -0.33 -3.32 -2.58
CA ALA A 48 -0.58 -2.05 -3.24
C ALA A 48 0.23 -0.91 -2.59
N ALA A 49 0.71 0.02 -3.41
CA ALA A 49 1.49 1.17 -2.95
C ALA A 49 0.64 2.25 -2.24
N SER A 50 -0.69 2.16 -2.30
CA SER A 50 -1.63 2.99 -1.55
C SER A 50 -2.96 2.26 -1.37
N ASP A 51 -3.77 2.72 -0.42
CA ASP A 51 -5.12 2.20 -0.17
C ASP A 51 -6.05 2.38 -1.36
N LEU A 52 -5.90 3.48 -2.12
CA LEU A 52 -6.68 3.70 -3.34
C LEU A 52 -6.35 2.64 -4.40
N ILE A 53 -5.07 2.32 -4.60
CA ILE A 53 -4.65 1.27 -5.52
C ILE A 53 -5.15 -0.09 -5.05
N ALA A 54 -5.10 -0.37 -3.73
CA ALA A 54 -5.59 -1.61 -3.15
C ALA A 54 -7.11 -1.79 -3.36
N VAL A 55 -7.91 -0.75 -3.15
CA VAL A 55 -9.35 -0.79 -3.41
C VAL A 55 -9.65 -1.00 -4.89
N THR A 56 -8.92 -0.33 -5.78
CA THR A 56 -9.00 -0.60 -7.23
C THR A 56 -8.65 -2.05 -7.55
N ALA A 57 -7.63 -2.63 -6.89
CA ALA A 57 -7.27 -4.03 -7.04
C ALA A 57 -8.38 -4.98 -6.61
N ILE A 58 -8.98 -4.76 -5.43
CA ILE A 58 -10.12 -5.54 -4.94
C ILE A 58 -11.28 -5.50 -5.95
N ASN A 59 -11.61 -4.33 -6.47
CA ASN A 59 -12.68 -4.16 -7.45
C ASN A 59 -12.39 -4.92 -8.75
N ALA A 60 -11.16 -4.82 -9.27
CA ALA A 60 -10.76 -5.50 -10.50
C ALA A 60 -10.72 -7.03 -10.34
N LEU A 61 -10.22 -7.53 -9.20
CA LEU A 61 -10.24 -8.95 -8.85
C LEU A 61 -11.67 -9.48 -8.77
N THR A 62 -12.54 -8.75 -8.07
CA THR A 62 -13.97 -9.10 -7.96
C THR A 62 -14.64 -9.13 -9.34
N ALA A 63 -14.36 -8.14 -10.19
CA ALA A 63 -14.88 -8.09 -11.56
C ALA A 63 -14.36 -9.25 -12.43
N ALA A 64 -13.16 -9.75 -12.17
CA ALA A 64 -12.59 -10.94 -12.80
C ALA A 64 -13.06 -12.27 -12.16
N GLY A 65 -14.01 -12.21 -11.22
CA GLY A 65 -14.55 -13.37 -10.53
C GLY A 65 -13.57 -14.01 -9.54
N ARG A 66 -12.53 -13.27 -9.10
CA ARG A 66 -11.59 -13.70 -8.06
C ARG A 66 -12.02 -13.20 -6.70
N SER A 67 -11.89 -14.03 -5.68
CA SER A 67 -12.35 -13.71 -4.33
C SER A 67 -11.25 -13.15 -3.44
N VAL A 68 -11.56 -12.06 -2.73
CA VAL A 68 -10.71 -11.45 -1.69
C VAL A 68 -11.39 -11.65 -0.33
N PRO A 69 -10.73 -12.20 0.70
CA PRO A 69 -9.32 -12.66 0.72
C PRO A 69 -9.13 -14.14 0.33
N ALA A 70 -10.21 -14.87 0.01
CA ALA A 70 -10.16 -16.33 -0.01
C ALA A 70 -9.23 -16.94 -1.08
N GLU A 71 -9.12 -16.32 -2.25
CA GLU A 71 -8.15 -16.71 -3.28
C GLU A 71 -6.95 -15.78 -3.31
N ILE A 72 -7.18 -14.48 -3.15
CA ILE A 72 -6.14 -13.45 -3.27
C ILE A 72 -6.25 -12.48 -2.09
N SER A 73 -5.20 -12.42 -1.29
CA SER A 73 -5.08 -11.45 -0.19
C SER A 73 -4.67 -10.06 -0.72
N VAL A 74 -5.13 -8.98 -0.09
CA VAL A 74 -4.78 -7.62 -0.50
C VAL A 74 -4.32 -6.79 0.69
N VAL A 75 -3.16 -6.15 0.55
CA VAL A 75 -2.61 -5.20 1.53
C VAL A 75 -2.42 -3.84 0.87
N GLY A 76 -2.94 -2.80 1.51
CA GLY A 76 -2.77 -1.40 1.13
C GLY A 76 -1.68 -0.67 1.91
N PHE A 77 -1.68 0.65 1.75
CA PHE A 77 -0.75 1.57 2.40
C PHE A 77 -1.47 2.91 2.60
N ASP A 78 -1.33 3.53 3.78
CA ASP A 78 -1.81 4.87 4.22
C ASP A 78 -2.80 4.82 5.40
N ASP A 79 -3.66 3.81 5.49
CA ASP A 79 -4.80 3.72 6.41
C ASP A 79 -5.79 4.91 6.31
N ILE A 80 -6.15 5.28 5.09
CA ILE A 80 -7.19 6.29 4.85
C ILE A 80 -8.56 5.77 5.29
N SER A 81 -9.52 6.68 5.54
CA SER A 81 -10.88 6.31 5.96
C SER A 81 -11.53 5.24 5.07
N LEU A 82 -11.26 5.28 3.76
CA LEU A 82 -11.77 4.30 2.81
C LEU A 82 -11.36 2.86 3.16
N ALA A 83 -10.17 2.62 3.73
CA ALA A 83 -9.70 1.28 4.09
C ALA A 83 -10.60 0.61 5.14
N ARG A 84 -11.24 1.39 6.03
CA ARG A 84 -12.21 0.86 7.00
C ARG A 84 -13.55 0.50 6.37
N TYR A 85 -13.95 1.22 5.32
CA TYR A 85 -15.29 1.13 4.71
C TYR A 85 -15.30 0.39 3.37
N SER A 86 -14.14 -0.06 2.88
CA SER A 86 -14.06 -0.94 1.73
C SER A 86 -14.73 -2.29 2.02
N ALA A 87 -15.10 -3.00 0.96
CA ALA A 87 -15.69 -4.32 1.04
C ALA A 87 -14.83 -5.32 0.24
N PRO A 88 -14.04 -6.19 0.90
CA PRO A 88 -13.88 -6.30 2.35
C PRO A 88 -13.05 -5.15 2.97
N PRO A 89 -13.11 -4.94 4.30
CA PRO A 89 -12.30 -3.94 4.99
C PRO A 89 -10.80 -4.22 4.80
N LEU A 90 -10.05 -3.21 4.36
CA LEU A 90 -8.69 -3.34 3.85
C LEU A 90 -7.62 -3.39 4.95
N THR A 91 -6.81 -4.45 4.95
CA THR A 91 -5.53 -4.55 5.64
C THR A 91 -4.56 -3.54 5.04
N THR A 92 -3.89 -2.72 5.86
CA THR A 92 -3.06 -1.61 5.35
C THR A 92 -1.97 -1.18 6.33
N VAL A 93 -0.90 -0.56 5.82
CA VAL A 93 0.17 0.03 6.63
C VAL A 93 -0.15 1.50 6.94
N ARG A 94 -0.36 1.81 8.22
CA ARG A 94 -0.58 3.17 8.73
C ARG A 94 0.76 3.89 8.98
N GLN A 95 0.88 5.11 8.47
CA GLN A 95 2.08 5.95 8.64
C GLN A 95 1.95 7.07 9.69
N ASP A 96 0.75 7.29 10.26
CA ASP A 96 0.42 8.42 11.14
C ASP A 96 0.83 9.79 10.56
N LEU A 97 0.21 10.15 9.43
CA LEU A 97 0.47 11.40 8.72
C LEU A 97 0.21 12.64 9.58
N ALA A 98 -0.77 12.58 10.49
CA ALA A 98 -1.10 13.69 11.38
C ALA A 98 0.06 13.98 12.35
N LYS A 99 0.61 12.94 12.99
CA LYS A 99 1.80 13.07 13.83
C LYS A 99 3.01 13.54 13.03
N GLY A 100 3.22 12.99 11.83
CA GLY A 100 4.27 13.42 10.92
C GLY A 100 4.21 14.90 10.58
N ALA A 101 3.02 15.41 10.25
CA ALA A 101 2.81 16.83 9.95
C ALA A 101 3.15 17.73 11.14
N HIS A 102 2.73 17.37 12.35
CA HIS A 102 3.08 18.12 13.57
C HIS A 102 4.59 18.17 13.78
N ILE A 103 5.26 17.01 13.74
CA ILE A 103 6.72 16.92 13.90
C ILE A 103 7.44 17.77 12.84
N MET A 104 7.01 17.71 11.57
CA MET A 104 7.63 18.50 10.51
C MET A 104 7.51 20.01 10.75
N VAL A 105 6.34 20.48 11.20
CA VAL A 105 6.10 21.90 11.51
C VAL A 105 6.91 22.34 12.72
N ASP A 106 6.97 21.53 13.78
CA ASP A 106 7.77 21.81 14.98
C ASP A 106 9.26 21.92 14.65
N LEU A 107 9.79 20.98 13.87
CA LEU A 107 11.18 21.00 13.42
C LEU A 107 11.47 22.21 12.52
N LEU A 108 10.53 22.61 11.66
CA LEU A 108 10.66 23.83 10.85
C LEU A 108 10.80 25.08 11.74
N PHE A 109 9.94 25.23 12.75
CA PHE A 109 10.00 26.37 13.66
C PHE A 109 11.30 26.39 14.48
N GLN A 110 11.76 25.24 14.97
CA GLN A 110 13.05 25.13 15.65
C GLN A 110 14.20 25.59 14.74
N ARG A 111 14.17 25.17 13.47
CA ARG A 111 15.21 25.50 12.50
C ARG A 111 15.20 26.97 12.10
N ILE A 112 14.02 27.61 12.03
CA ILE A 112 13.89 29.06 11.84
C ILE A 112 14.46 29.84 13.04
N ALA A 113 14.38 29.28 14.24
CA ALA A 113 14.92 29.87 15.46
C ALA A 113 16.41 29.53 15.71
N ASP A 114 17.12 29.01 14.70
CA ASP A 114 18.51 28.52 14.81
C ASP A 114 18.73 27.46 15.91
N ALA A 115 17.67 26.77 16.33
CA ALA A 115 17.76 25.67 17.28
C ALA A 115 18.22 24.37 16.59
N PRO A 116 18.96 23.50 17.30
CA PRO A 116 19.34 22.19 16.76
C PRO A 116 18.12 21.31 16.52
N THR A 117 18.12 20.61 15.39
CA THR A 117 17.05 19.68 14.97
C THR A 117 17.67 18.38 14.50
N GLU A 118 17.00 17.26 14.78
CA GLU A 118 17.42 15.93 14.35
C GLU A 118 16.39 15.28 13.42
N SER A 119 16.83 14.30 12.62
CA SER A 119 15.92 13.48 11.84
C SER A 119 15.08 12.60 12.76
N VAL A 120 13.78 12.60 12.55
CA VAL A 120 12.84 11.76 13.30
C VAL A 120 12.38 10.61 12.41
N PHE A 121 12.54 9.38 12.90
CA PHE A 121 12.00 8.18 12.26
C PHE A 121 10.68 7.79 12.90
N MET A 122 9.60 7.71 12.10
CA MET A 122 8.30 7.23 12.57
C MET A 122 8.12 5.77 12.15
N THR A 123 7.85 4.91 13.13
CA THR A 123 7.58 3.50 12.87
C THR A 123 6.14 3.34 12.35
N PRO A 124 5.94 2.79 11.14
CA PRO A 124 4.60 2.51 10.63
C PRO A 124 3.99 1.30 11.36
N GLU A 125 2.66 1.18 11.29
CA GLU A 125 1.89 0.11 11.92
C GLU A 125 1.13 -0.69 10.87
N LEU A 126 1.17 -2.02 10.91
CA LEU A 126 0.28 -2.85 10.10
C LEU A 126 -1.10 -2.94 10.78
N VAL A 127 -2.13 -2.44 10.10
CA VAL A 127 -3.53 -2.51 10.55
C VAL A 127 -4.21 -3.67 9.83
N VAL A 128 -4.34 -4.80 10.51
CA VAL A 128 -4.95 -6.03 9.95
C VAL A 128 -6.47 -5.92 9.92
N ARG A 129 -7.07 -6.26 8.77
CA ARG A 129 -8.53 -6.30 8.58
C ARG A 129 -8.95 -7.57 7.83
N GLY A 130 -9.91 -7.46 6.89
CA GLY A 130 -10.59 -8.58 6.24
C GLY A 130 -10.13 -8.87 4.81
N THR A 131 -9.02 -8.25 4.37
CA THR A 131 -8.38 -8.50 3.07
C THR A 131 -7.02 -9.15 3.25
#